data_AF-Q6XHM5-F1
#
_entry.id   AF-Q6XHM5-F1
#
_cell.length_a   1.000
_cell.length_b   1.000
_cell.length_c   1.000
_cell.angle_alpha   90.00
_cell.angle_beta   90.00
_cell.angle_gamma   90.00
#
_symmetry.space_group_name_H-M   'P 1'
#
loop_
_entity.id
_entity.type
_entity.pdbx_description
1 polymer ?
#
loop_
_entity_poly.entity_id
_entity_poly.type
_entity_poly.pdbx_seq_one_letter_code
_entity_poly.pdbx_strand_id
1 'polypeptide(L)'
;MPIEVNTPDKLEYQFFPASGGVFTFKVRSPKDAHLALTPAPEENGPIFEIFLGGWENTKSVIRKDRQKPEVAEVPTPGILDAGEFRGFWVRWYDNVITVGREGDAAAFLSYDAGSLFPVNFVGICTGWGASGTWLIDESAPSAPVMGFAAPTGSGPGCWV
;
A
#
# COMPACT_ATOMS: atom_id res chain seq x y z
N MET A 1 -11.15 -13.70 7.48
CA MET A 1 -11.68 -13.67 6.10
C MET A 1 -10.95 -12.56 5.37
N PRO A 2 -10.59 -12.65 4.08
CA PRO A 2 -9.92 -11.53 3.43
C PRO A 2 -10.87 -10.33 3.34
N ILE A 3 -10.34 -9.13 3.59
CA ILE A 3 -11.06 -7.87 3.43
C ILE A 3 -10.99 -7.49 1.95
N GLU A 4 -12.15 -7.27 1.33
CA GLU A 4 -12.23 -6.73 -0.02
C GLU A 4 -12.26 -5.20 0.03
N VAL A 5 -11.33 -4.57 -0.69
CA VAL A 5 -11.17 -3.10 -0.73
C VAL A 5 -11.20 -2.64 -2.16
N ASN A 6 -12.05 -1.67 -2.46
CA ASN A 6 -12.11 -1.05 -3.78
C ASN A 6 -11.37 0.29 -3.76
N THR A 7 -10.54 0.49 -4.77
CA THR A 7 -9.77 1.72 -4.97
C THR A 7 -10.21 2.34 -6.29
N PRO A 8 -10.77 3.56 -6.28
CA PRO A 8 -11.12 4.28 -7.50
C PRO A 8 -9.85 4.79 -8.20
N ASP A 9 -10.00 5.32 -9.42
CA ASP A 9 -8.95 6.07 -10.11
C ASP A 9 -8.68 7.40 -9.40
N LYS A 10 -7.98 7.29 -8.27
CA LYS A 10 -7.63 8.41 -7.40
C LYS A 10 -6.44 8.00 -6.54
N LEU A 11 -5.42 8.86 -6.55
CA LEU A 11 -4.23 8.70 -5.73
C LEU A 11 -4.53 9.10 -4.26
N GLU A 12 -5.35 8.30 -3.60
CA GLU A 12 -5.72 8.45 -2.19
C GLU A 12 -5.50 7.12 -1.49
N TYR A 13 -4.53 7.08 -0.59
CA TYR A 13 -4.15 5.84 0.08
C TYR A 13 -5.16 5.46 1.17
N GLN A 14 -5.62 4.22 1.13
CA GLN A 14 -6.33 3.58 2.23
C GLN A 14 -5.33 2.79 3.07
N PHE A 15 -5.14 3.18 4.33
CA PHE A 15 -4.13 2.61 5.21
C PHE A 15 -4.65 1.44 6.04
N PHE A 16 -3.83 0.39 6.11
CA PHE A 16 -4.06 -0.82 6.89
C PHE A 16 -2.90 -1.03 7.84
N PRO A 17 -3.14 -1.38 9.12
CA PRO A 17 -2.06 -1.77 10.02
C PRO A 17 -1.27 -2.95 9.48
N ALA A 18 0.04 -2.87 9.58
CA ALA A 18 0.95 -3.90 9.14
C ALA A 18 1.87 -4.27 10.31
N SER A 19 2.02 -5.58 10.53
CA SER A 19 2.87 -6.12 11.58
C SER A 19 3.58 -7.37 11.07
N GLY A 20 4.69 -7.75 11.71
CA GLY A 20 5.40 -8.99 11.35
C GLY A 20 6.29 -8.92 10.10
N GLY A 21 6.56 -7.72 9.56
CA GLY A 21 7.54 -7.55 8.48
C GLY A 21 7.06 -8.01 7.10
N VAL A 22 5.77 -8.30 6.95
CA VAL A 22 5.18 -8.79 5.70
C VAL A 22 3.76 -8.26 5.52
N PHE A 23 3.41 -7.97 4.28
CA PHE A 23 2.05 -7.65 3.84
C PHE A 23 1.72 -8.49 2.62
N THR A 24 0.72 -9.37 2.74
CA THR A 24 0.20 -10.20 1.65
C THR A 24 -1.12 -9.65 1.15
N PHE A 25 -1.28 -9.61 -0.16
CA PHE A 25 -2.50 -9.11 -0.78
C PHE A 25 -2.68 -9.72 -2.15
N LYS A 26 -3.92 -9.66 -2.65
CA LYS A 26 -4.22 -9.88 -4.06
C LYS A 26 -4.83 -8.61 -4.64
N VAL A 27 -4.55 -8.34 -5.90
CA VAL A 27 -5.11 -7.19 -6.60
C VAL A 27 -5.56 -7.60 -8.00
N ARG A 28 -6.72 -7.08 -8.40
CA ARG A 28 -7.21 -7.10 -9.77
C ARG A 28 -7.31 -5.65 -10.24
N SER A 29 -6.48 -5.28 -11.21
CA SER A 29 -6.38 -3.95 -11.78
C SER A 29 -5.62 -4.02 -13.11
N PRO A 30 -5.96 -3.21 -14.14
CA PRO A 30 -5.22 -3.21 -15.40
C PRO A 30 -3.75 -2.77 -15.24
N LYS A 31 -3.46 -1.85 -14.30
CA LYS A 31 -2.14 -1.22 -14.11
C LYS A 31 -2.09 -0.41 -12.79
N ASP A 32 -0.91 0.09 -12.45
CA ASP A 32 -0.69 1.13 -11.42
C ASP A 32 -1.28 0.78 -10.03
N ALA A 33 -0.99 -0.44 -9.54
CA ALA A 33 -1.28 -0.80 -8.15
C ALA A 33 -0.19 -0.21 -7.25
N HIS A 34 -0.58 0.70 -6.35
CA HIS A 34 0.32 1.47 -5.51
C HIS A 34 0.24 1.01 -4.07
N LEU A 35 1.40 0.83 -3.44
CA LEU A 35 1.54 0.61 -2.02
C LEU A 35 2.42 1.69 -1.40
N ALA A 36 2.15 2.02 -0.13
CA ALA A 36 2.91 2.97 0.65
C ALA A 36 3.26 2.35 2.01
N LEU A 37 4.55 2.17 2.29
CA LEU A 37 5.03 1.77 3.61
C LEU A 37 5.25 3.02 4.45
N THR A 38 4.61 3.11 5.61
CA THR A 38 4.66 4.30 6.48
C THR A 38 4.70 3.94 7.97
N PRO A 39 5.22 4.85 8.82
CA PRO A 39 5.19 4.68 10.28
C PRO A 39 3.83 5.03 10.90
N ALA A 40 3.01 5.84 10.20
CA ALA A 40 1.70 6.33 10.61
C ALA A 40 0.72 6.24 9.42
N PRO A 41 -0.61 6.21 9.64
CA PRO A 41 -1.61 6.07 8.57
C PRO A 41 -1.83 7.39 7.80
N GLU A 42 -0.74 8.02 7.38
CA GLU A 42 -0.73 9.28 6.66
C GLU A 42 0.44 9.35 5.68
N GLU A 43 0.32 10.24 4.70
CA GLU A 43 1.28 10.39 3.60
C GLU A 43 2.40 11.41 3.88
N ASN A 44 2.37 12.06 5.04
CA ASN A 44 3.27 13.19 5.38
C ASN A 44 4.61 12.74 6.00
N GLY A 45 4.72 11.48 6.41
CA GLY A 45 5.92 10.92 7.03
C GLY A 45 6.96 10.42 6.02
N PRO A 46 8.10 9.88 6.51
CA PRO A 46 8.98 9.12 5.64
C PRO A 46 8.19 7.96 5.02
N ILE A 47 8.33 7.79 3.71
CA ILE A 47 7.47 6.89 2.94
C ILE A 47 8.29 6.15 1.89
N PHE A 48 8.06 4.84 1.79
CA PHE A 48 8.51 4.05 0.65
C PHE A 48 7.28 3.65 -0.16
N GLU A 49 7.23 4.11 -1.39
CA GLU A 49 6.17 3.79 -2.32
C GLU A 49 6.61 2.65 -3.22
N ILE A 50 5.73 1.69 -3.45
CA ILE A 50 5.94 0.57 -4.36
C ILE A 50 4.87 0.67 -5.43
N PHE A 51 5.28 0.73 -6.69
CA PHE A 51 4.35 0.69 -7.81
C PHE A 51 4.51 -0.63 -8.52
N LEU A 52 3.41 -1.37 -8.63
CA LEU A 52 3.32 -2.59 -9.42
C LEU A 52 2.58 -2.28 -10.71
N GLY A 53 3.12 -2.79 -11.82
CA GLY A 53 2.52 -2.57 -13.13
C GLY A 53 2.38 -1.09 -13.49
N GLY A 54 3.36 -0.27 -13.15
CA GLY A 54 3.43 1.12 -13.60
C GLY A 54 3.78 1.23 -15.08
N TRP A 55 3.62 2.45 -15.63
CA TRP A 55 3.87 2.78 -17.03
C TRP A 55 3.14 1.82 -17.99
N GLU A 56 1.81 1.78 -17.92
CA GLU A 56 0.99 0.84 -18.70
C GLU A 56 1.33 -0.63 -18.41
N ASN A 57 1.48 -0.99 -17.13
CA ASN A 57 1.75 -2.37 -16.70
C ASN A 57 3.06 -2.95 -17.26
N THR A 58 4.09 -2.12 -17.43
CA THR A 58 5.38 -2.54 -18.01
C THR A 58 6.49 -2.73 -16.98
N LYS A 59 6.42 -2.05 -15.83
CA LYS A 59 7.47 -2.12 -14.80
C LYS A 59 6.96 -1.98 -13.38
N SER A 60 7.82 -2.36 -12.44
CA SER A 60 7.60 -2.19 -11.01
C SER A 60 8.77 -1.44 -10.40
N VAL A 61 8.49 -0.54 -9.47
CA VAL A 61 9.50 0.36 -8.88
C VAL A 61 9.31 0.52 -7.38
N ILE A 62 10.40 0.88 -6.71
CA ILE A 62 10.38 1.40 -5.34
C ILE A 62 10.82 2.87 -5.41
N ARG A 63 10.05 3.75 -4.78
CA ARG A 63 10.34 5.18 -4.68
C ARG A 63 10.42 5.59 -3.22
N LYS A 64 11.37 6.47 -2.91
CA LYS A 64 11.57 6.99 -1.56
C LYS A 64 11.09 8.43 -1.49
N ASP A 65 10.30 8.76 -0.46
CA ASP A 65 9.88 10.12 -0.10
C ASP A 65 9.26 10.92 -1.26
N ARG A 66 8.58 10.25 -2.20
CA ARG A 66 7.99 10.85 -3.41
C ARG A 66 9.00 11.53 -4.33
N GLN A 67 10.28 11.24 -4.17
CA GLN A 67 11.36 11.84 -4.96
C GLN A 67 11.72 10.98 -6.17
N LYS A 68 12.19 11.64 -7.23
CA LYS A 68 12.80 10.99 -8.40
C LYS A 68 14.32 11.19 -8.35
N PRO A 69 15.14 10.26 -8.89
CA PRO A 69 14.71 9.00 -9.52
C PRO A 69 14.22 7.96 -8.51
N GLU A 70 13.50 6.97 -9.01
CA GLU A 70 13.13 5.77 -8.26
C GLU A 70 14.38 5.04 -7.77
N VAL A 71 14.31 4.47 -6.56
CA VAL A 71 15.47 3.84 -5.90
C VAL A 71 15.69 2.39 -6.34
N ALA A 72 14.65 1.76 -6.88
CA ALA A 72 14.74 0.46 -7.56
C ALA A 72 13.72 0.39 -8.69
N GLU A 73 14.07 -0.29 -9.78
CA GLU A 73 13.22 -0.48 -10.95
C GLU A 73 13.49 -1.84 -11.58
N VAL A 74 12.42 -2.57 -11.94
CA VAL A 74 12.50 -3.84 -12.65
C VAL A 74 11.41 -3.91 -13.72
N PRO A 75 11.73 -4.31 -14.98
CA PRO A 75 10.73 -4.62 -15.99
C PRO A 75 9.84 -5.79 -15.55
N THR A 76 8.53 -5.56 -15.53
CA THR A 76 7.52 -6.54 -15.10
C THR A 76 6.29 -6.44 -16.02
N PRO A 77 6.44 -6.72 -17.32
CA PRO A 77 5.37 -6.56 -18.28
C PRO A 77 4.20 -7.49 -17.96
N GLY A 78 3.00 -6.92 -17.92
CA GLY A 78 1.78 -7.66 -17.66
C GLY A 78 1.77 -8.30 -16.29
N ILE A 79 2.32 -7.65 -15.25
CA ILE A 79 2.33 -8.20 -13.89
C ILE A 79 0.95 -8.11 -13.24
N LEU A 80 0.19 -7.07 -13.54
CA LEU A 80 -1.21 -6.92 -13.13
C LEU A 80 -2.18 -7.39 -14.23
N ASP A 81 -3.44 -7.62 -13.85
CA ASP A 81 -4.51 -8.03 -14.76
C ASP A 81 -5.87 -7.45 -14.33
N ALA A 82 -6.67 -7.04 -15.31
CA ALA A 82 -8.00 -6.45 -15.07
C ALA A 82 -9.10 -7.49 -14.83
N GLY A 83 -8.91 -8.73 -15.30
CA GLY A 83 -9.89 -9.82 -15.24
C GLY A 83 -9.71 -10.74 -14.03
N GLU A 84 -8.50 -10.86 -13.49
CA GLU A 84 -8.18 -11.81 -12.40
C GLU A 84 -7.43 -11.16 -11.23
N PHE A 85 -7.59 -11.77 -10.04
CA PHE A 85 -6.78 -11.41 -8.88
C PHE A 85 -5.39 -12.05 -8.99
N ARG A 86 -4.36 -11.22 -8.86
CA ARG A 86 -2.98 -11.69 -8.74
C ARG A 86 -2.44 -11.37 -7.37
N GLY A 87 -1.83 -12.38 -6.75
CA GLY A 87 -1.31 -12.29 -5.40
C GLY A 87 0.15 -11.84 -5.36
N PHE A 88 0.47 -11.05 -4.35
CA PHE A 88 1.79 -10.51 -4.10
C PHE A 88 2.08 -10.47 -2.60
N TRP A 89 3.36 -10.34 -2.28
CA TRP A 89 3.81 -10.01 -0.95
C TRP A 89 4.84 -8.88 -1.00
N VAL A 90 4.79 -8.01 -0.01
CA VAL A 90 5.83 -7.04 0.31
C VAL A 90 6.40 -7.41 1.66
N ARG A 91 7.73 -7.47 1.77
CA ARG A 91 8.44 -7.77 3.03
C ARG A 91 9.44 -6.67 3.34
N TRP A 92 9.61 -6.41 4.62
CA TRP A 92 10.63 -5.50 5.14
C TRP A 92 11.33 -6.14 6.33
N TYR A 93 12.61 -6.45 6.16
CA TYR A 93 13.45 -7.07 7.18
C TYR A 93 14.89 -6.61 7.00
N ASP A 94 15.61 -6.37 8.10
CA ASP A 94 17.00 -5.88 8.10
C ASP A 94 17.23 -4.66 7.18
N ASN A 95 16.29 -3.70 7.21
CA ASN A 95 16.28 -2.49 6.35
C ASN A 95 16.13 -2.76 4.84
N VAL A 96 15.89 -4.00 4.42
CA VAL A 96 15.67 -4.36 3.02
C VAL A 96 14.19 -4.52 2.75
N ILE A 97 13.71 -3.82 1.72
CA ILE A 97 12.35 -3.95 1.19
C ILE A 97 12.41 -4.93 0.02
N THR A 98 11.54 -5.93 0.02
CA THR A 98 11.44 -6.93 -1.06
C THR A 98 10.00 -7.13 -1.49
N VAL A 99 9.79 -7.40 -2.76
CA VAL A 99 8.48 -7.65 -3.36
C VAL A 99 8.53 -8.90 -4.21
N GLY A 100 7.53 -9.77 -4.04
CA GLY A 100 7.42 -11.02 -4.78
C GLY A 100 5.98 -11.40 -5.08
N ARG A 101 5.81 -12.49 -5.82
CA ARG A 101 4.49 -13.03 -6.20
C ARG A 101 4.02 -14.04 -5.18
N GLU A 102 2.71 -14.16 -5.01
CA GLU A 102 2.11 -15.26 -4.25
C GLU A 102 2.58 -16.61 -4.81
N GLY A 103 2.99 -17.52 -3.92
CA GLY A 103 3.56 -18.81 -4.28
C GLY A 103 5.07 -18.79 -4.56
N ASP A 104 5.65 -17.64 -4.89
CA ASP A 104 7.08 -17.51 -5.13
C ASP A 104 7.82 -17.14 -3.83
N ALA A 105 8.88 -17.88 -3.51
CA ALA A 105 9.76 -17.54 -2.40
C ALA A 105 10.72 -16.38 -2.74
N ALA A 106 11.08 -16.24 -4.02
CA ALA A 106 12.03 -15.24 -4.50
C ALA A 106 11.34 -13.89 -4.74
N ALA A 107 12.03 -12.81 -4.34
CA ALA A 107 11.63 -11.46 -4.70
C ALA A 107 11.99 -11.18 -6.17
N PHE A 108 11.14 -10.45 -6.89
CA PHE A 108 11.49 -9.89 -8.21
C PHE A 108 11.99 -8.45 -8.11
N LEU A 109 11.71 -7.76 -7.00
CA LEU A 109 12.12 -6.38 -6.74
C LEU A 109 12.65 -6.27 -5.31
N SER A 110 13.80 -5.62 -5.15
CA SER A 110 14.46 -5.46 -3.85
C SER A 110 15.19 -4.13 -3.77
N TYR A 111 15.23 -3.56 -2.56
CA TYR A 111 15.97 -2.35 -2.26
C TYR A 111 16.48 -2.38 -0.82
N ASP A 112 17.78 -2.16 -0.63
CA ASP A 112 18.39 -1.96 0.69
C ASP A 112 18.31 -0.47 1.05
N ALA A 113 17.49 -0.14 2.06
CA ALA A 113 17.31 1.24 2.50
C ALA A 113 18.45 1.75 3.38
N GLY A 114 19.34 0.88 3.87
CA GLY A 114 20.38 1.15 4.88
C GLY A 114 19.82 1.47 6.27
N SER A 115 18.76 2.26 6.34
CA SER A 115 18.01 2.60 7.55
C SER A 115 16.53 2.75 7.19
N LEU A 116 15.73 1.74 7.52
CA LEU A 116 14.28 1.77 7.36
C LEU A 116 13.62 2.22 8.67
N PHE A 117 12.62 3.09 8.57
CA PHE A 117 11.77 3.42 9.71
C PHE A 117 10.90 2.22 10.11
N PRO A 118 10.35 2.19 11.34
CA PRO A 118 9.37 1.15 11.70
C PRO A 118 8.14 1.27 10.81
N VAL A 119 7.95 0.32 9.89
CA VAL A 119 6.76 0.23 9.04
C VAL A 119 5.64 -0.37 9.87
N ASN A 120 4.63 0.46 10.18
CA ASN A 120 3.47 0.07 10.98
C ASN A 120 2.18 0.06 10.15
N PHE A 121 2.19 0.70 8.98
CA PHE A 121 1.04 0.80 8.11
C PHE A 121 1.44 0.58 6.65
N VAL A 122 0.52 -0.02 5.91
CA VAL A 122 0.57 -0.13 4.46
C VAL A 122 -0.64 0.60 3.89
N GLY A 123 -0.38 1.67 3.15
CA GLY A 123 -1.38 2.32 2.31
C GLY A 123 -1.52 1.56 0.99
N ILE A 124 -2.74 1.38 0.51
CA ILE A 124 -3.01 0.90 -0.86
C ILE A 124 -3.87 1.90 -1.64
N CYS A 125 -3.59 2.03 -2.93
CA CYS A 125 -4.46 2.72 -3.88
C CYS A 125 -4.20 2.21 -5.31
N THR A 126 -5.08 2.58 -6.24
CA THR A 126 -4.79 2.49 -7.67
C THR A 126 -4.66 3.90 -8.24
N GLY A 127 -3.74 4.09 -9.17
CA GLY A 127 -3.40 5.40 -9.72
C GLY A 127 -3.63 5.52 -11.23
N TRP A 128 -3.49 6.75 -11.73
CA TRP A 128 -3.21 7.08 -13.14
C TRP A 128 -4.13 6.43 -14.19
N GLY A 129 -5.44 6.54 -14.02
CA GLY A 129 -6.40 6.01 -14.99
C GLY A 129 -6.81 4.57 -14.72
N ALA A 130 -6.43 3.99 -13.58
CA ALA A 130 -6.79 2.64 -13.18
C ALA A 130 -7.61 2.64 -11.89
N SER A 131 -8.61 1.77 -11.85
CA SER A 131 -9.25 1.34 -10.61
C SER A 131 -8.84 -0.10 -10.32
N GLY A 132 -9.03 -0.53 -9.07
CA GLY A 132 -8.71 -1.90 -8.69
C GLY A 132 -9.47 -2.38 -7.46
N THR A 133 -9.65 -3.70 -7.43
CA THR A 133 -10.17 -4.43 -6.27
C THR A 133 -9.02 -5.17 -5.62
N TRP A 134 -8.93 -5.10 -4.29
CA TRP A 134 -7.88 -5.71 -3.49
C TRP A 134 -8.49 -6.70 -2.51
N LEU A 135 -7.78 -7.79 -2.25
CA LEU A 135 -8.06 -8.74 -1.17
C LEU A 135 -6.88 -8.69 -0.21
N ILE A 136 -7.13 -8.30 1.04
CA ILE A 136 -6.10 -8.20 2.07
C ILE A 136 -6.38 -9.26 3.13
N ASP A 137 -5.37 -10.07 3.46
CA ASP A 137 -5.50 -11.06 4.53
C ASP A 137 -5.56 -10.35 5.90
N GLU A 138 -6.54 -10.72 6.73
CA GLU A 138 -6.71 -10.16 8.07
C GLU A 138 -5.55 -10.58 8.99
N SER A 139 -4.48 -9.78 9.00
CA SER A 139 -3.59 -9.62 10.15
C SER A 139 -3.52 -8.15 10.62
N ALA A 140 -4.40 -7.29 10.11
CA ALA A 140 -4.48 -5.89 10.46
C ALA A 140 -5.65 -5.66 11.44
N PRO A 141 -5.44 -5.25 12.70
CA PRO A 141 -6.55 -4.75 13.51
C PRO A 141 -7.15 -3.56 12.77
N SER A 142 -8.43 -3.63 12.43
CA SER A 142 -9.14 -2.52 11.79
C SER A 142 -8.99 -1.26 12.64
N ALA A 143 -8.24 -0.27 12.15
CA ALA A 143 -8.35 1.07 12.69
C ALA A 143 -9.78 1.55 12.35
N PRO A 144 -10.57 2.03 13.32
CA PRO A 144 -11.87 2.57 13.01
C PRO A 144 -11.64 3.75 12.07
N VAL A 145 -12.41 3.79 10.99
CA VAL A 145 -12.55 4.98 10.16
C VAL A 145 -13.03 6.06 11.11
N MET A 146 -12.12 6.92 11.58
CA MET A 146 -12.46 8.07 12.39
C MET A 146 -13.19 9.03 11.46
N GLY A 147 -14.50 8.81 11.36
CA GLY A 147 -15.41 9.75 10.77
C GLY A 147 -15.18 11.08 11.46
N PHE A 148 -14.84 12.08 10.66
CA PHE A 148 -14.87 13.48 11.05
C PHE A 148 -16.33 13.79 11.45
N ALA A 149 -16.64 13.65 12.74
CA ALA A 149 -17.82 14.26 13.33
C ALA A 149 -17.43 15.71 13.64
N ALA A 150 -18.03 16.65 12.91
CA ALA A 150 -17.92 18.08 13.21
C ALA A 150 -18.36 18.33 14.66
N PRO A 151 -17.72 19.25 15.41
CA PRO A 151 -18.14 19.55 16.76
C PRO A 151 -19.47 20.32 16.73
N THR A 152 -20.58 19.64 17.03
CA THR A 152 -21.82 20.32 17.41
C THR A 152 -21.70 20.74 18.87
N GLY A 153 -21.06 21.87 19.11
CA GLY A 153 -21.06 22.55 20.39
C GLY A 153 -22.09 23.67 20.40
N SER A 154 -23.16 23.52 21.17
CA SER A 154 -23.68 24.55 22.10
C SER A 154 -25.09 24.20 22.59
N GLY A 155 -25.19 23.79 23.85
CA GLY A 155 -26.43 23.78 24.63
C GLY A 155 -26.07 23.93 26.11
N PRO A 156 -26.57 24.96 26.83
CA PRO A 156 -26.20 25.19 28.21
C PRO A 156 -27.11 24.36 29.14
N GLY A 157 -26.53 23.71 30.15
CA GLY A 157 -27.29 22.95 31.14
C GLY A 157 -26.48 22.68 32.40
N CYS A 158 -26.73 23.50 33.43
CA CYS A 158 -26.16 23.51 34.77
C CYS A 158 -26.41 22.22 35.57
N TRP A 159 -25.44 21.83 36.42
CA TRP A 159 -25.53 21.34 37.82
C TRP A 159 -24.08 21.46 38.35
N VAL A 160 -23.70 22.09 39.47
CA VAL A 160 -24.28 22.33 40.82
C VAL A 160 -23.85 23.72 41.30
#